data_AF-A0A1I0S4W0-F1
#
_entry.id   AF-A0A1I0S4W0-F1
#
_cell.length_a   1.000
_cell.length_b   1.000
_cell.length_c   1.000
_cell.angle_alpha   90.00
_cell.angle_beta   90.00
_cell.angle_gamma   90.00
#
_symmetry.space_group_name_H-M   'P 1'
#
loop_
_entity.id
_entity.type
_entity.pdbx_description
1 polymer ?
#
loop_
_entity_poly.entity_id
_entity_poly.type
_entity_poly.pdbx_seq_one_letter_code
_entity_poly.pdbx_strand_id
1 'polypeptide(L)'
;MLLHVTTKGKPLSGSYAAKAARCFQLFFFLAAAMLTLPAQAQKTFSFYFNGTTYSYIGSYANSPDNNYATYMASHPTSNSFATGPGDGHYNCHAYAWANDKTVWVQTGSLTNSPPQIYYNSGYYVQTLNESEAELAVYGQPSYPIHTALRITNSSNAFGAQALTNYPQYAGWYISKWDGGPLVVHRLTDCPYAIANVPITFYRKSTTALTANYIQGSNFAISGPRMVCSSGTQFTLTCGTPVSFTVTWSSSSNITLPANPTACPITVTANGTGNGWVKATANFPDGTSSVIGQKTVWVGNPEPITSVSTSQFTPGQGTTPTIIVDGPTGSLYAHPYNGGDVLSPFGMDTHGATYYTWTFSGGITFNQNPATLGYRHVGGYLTPPGFLGMLSVNASNDCGSSYYWQSVRVSGGSFRMSPNPASNELTITMEEESPAATKQTTAKTKPVAKVNTAITYDIRITDVSGVICGTLKRSGTKFSIPVRQLKNGMYIVEVSDGKTVYTKSIVVAH
;
A
#
# COMPACT_ATOMS: atom_id res chain seq x y z
N MET A 1 -9.79 -46.49 -29.38
CA MET A 1 -10.14 -47.44 -28.30
C MET A 1 -11.61 -47.16 -27.94
N LEU A 2 -12.54 -48.02 -28.37
CA LEU A 2 -13.97 -47.84 -28.06
C LEU A 2 -14.26 -48.43 -26.68
N LEU A 3 -14.67 -47.60 -25.72
CA LEU A 3 -15.12 -48.05 -24.41
C LEU A 3 -16.65 -48.23 -24.45
N HIS A 4 -17.11 -49.48 -24.38
CA HIS A 4 -18.52 -49.82 -24.26
C HIS A 4 -18.90 -49.78 -22.77
N VAL A 5 -19.76 -48.83 -22.37
CA VAL A 5 -20.26 -48.72 -21.00
C VAL A 5 -21.76 -49.03 -21.01
N THR A 6 -22.14 -50.18 -20.44
CA THR A 6 -23.54 -50.58 -20.21
C THR A 6 -23.95 -50.19 -18.79
N THR A 7 -24.83 -49.20 -18.65
CA THR A 7 -25.48 -48.89 -17.36
C THR A 7 -26.88 -49.49 -17.32
N LYS A 8 -27.09 -50.51 -16.47
CA LYS A 8 -28.43 -50.93 -16.03
C LYS A 8 -28.86 -50.03 -14.87
N GLY A 9 -29.81 -49.12 -15.12
CA GLY A 9 -30.41 -48.26 -14.09
C GLY A 9 -31.66 -47.56 -14.60
N LYS A 10 -32.69 -47.45 -13.74
CA LYS A 10 -34.02 -46.89 -14.02
C LYS A 10 -33.96 -45.51 -14.71
N PRO A 11 -34.96 -45.15 -15.55
CA PRO A 11 -34.96 -43.91 -16.30
C PRO A 11 -35.04 -42.70 -15.35
N LEU A 12 -34.02 -41.85 -15.40
CA LEU A 12 -34.03 -40.55 -14.74
C LEU A 12 -34.83 -39.54 -15.58
N SER A 13 -35.68 -38.76 -14.90
CA SER A 13 -36.52 -37.72 -15.51
C SER A 13 -35.72 -36.70 -16.33
N GLY A 14 -36.35 -36.20 -17.41
CA GLY A 14 -35.69 -35.58 -18.58
C GLY A 14 -34.86 -34.31 -18.36
N SER A 15 -34.84 -33.69 -17.17
CA SER A 15 -34.03 -32.47 -16.95
C SER A 15 -32.58 -32.75 -16.55
N TYR A 16 -32.29 -33.93 -15.98
CA TYR A 16 -30.93 -34.27 -15.53
C TYR A 16 -30.05 -34.84 -16.66
N ALA A 17 -30.63 -35.55 -17.62
CA ALA A 17 -29.90 -36.08 -18.77
C ALA A 17 -29.31 -34.96 -19.66
N ALA A 18 -30.03 -33.86 -19.84
CA ALA A 18 -29.57 -32.72 -20.63
C ALA A 18 -28.39 -31.97 -19.98
N LYS A 19 -28.35 -31.89 -18.64
CA LYS A 19 -27.22 -31.29 -17.91
C LYS A 19 -25.98 -32.18 -17.92
N ALA A 20 -26.15 -33.50 -17.78
CA ALA A 20 -25.05 -34.45 -17.86
C ALA A 20 -24.40 -34.47 -19.26
N ALA A 21 -25.20 -34.42 -20.32
CA ALA A 21 -24.69 -34.37 -21.70
C ALA A 21 -23.89 -33.09 -22.00
N ARG A 22 -24.31 -31.94 -21.46
CA ARG A 22 -23.58 -30.67 -21.61
C ARG A 22 -22.25 -30.64 -20.85
N CYS A 23 -22.20 -31.23 -19.65
CA CYS A 23 -20.93 -31.37 -18.92
C CYS A 23 -19.97 -32.31 -19.65
N PHE A 24 -20.47 -33.39 -20.25
CA PHE A 24 -19.63 -34.35 -20.99
C PHE A 24 -19.05 -33.76 -22.28
N GLN A 25 -19.83 -32.94 -23.01
CA GLN A 25 -19.33 -32.20 -24.18
C GLN A 25 -18.28 -31.15 -23.79
N LEU A 26 -18.48 -30.42 -22.68
CA LEU A 26 -17.50 -29.44 -22.22
C LEU A 26 -16.16 -30.09 -21.83
N PHE A 27 -16.22 -31.29 -21.23
CA PHE A 27 -15.04 -32.05 -20.86
C PHE A 27 -14.26 -32.56 -22.08
N PHE A 28 -14.95 -32.98 -23.14
CA PHE A 28 -14.32 -33.40 -24.40
C PHE A 28 -13.67 -32.23 -25.17
N PHE A 29 -14.29 -31.05 -25.16
CA PHE A 29 -13.69 -29.85 -25.76
C PHE A 29 -12.46 -29.38 -24.98
N LEU A 30 -12.46 -29.45 -23.65
CA LEU A 30 -11.25 -29.14 -22.87
C LEU A 30 -10.13 -30.17 -23.09
N ALA A 31 -10.46 -31.46 -23.15
CA ALA A 31 -9.48 -32.51 -23.39
C ALA A 31 -8.87 -32.43 -24.80
N ALA A 32 -9.66 -32.10 -25.83
CA ALA A 32 -9.17 -31.89 -27.19
C ALA A 32 -8.33 -30.60 -27.34
N ALA A 33 -8.66 -29.54 -26.59
CA ALA A 33 -7.87 -28.32 -26.55
C ALA A 33 -6.52 -28.50 -25.81
N MET A 34 -6.44 -29.39 -24.82
CA MET A 34 -5.18 -29.71 -24.15
C MET A 34 -4.29 -30.67 -24.95
N LEU A 35 -4.84 -31.45 -25.88
CA LEU A 35 -4.09 -32.37 -26.75
C LEU A 35 -3.52 -31.72 -28.02
N THR A 36 -3.77 -30.42 -28.25
CA THR A 36 -3.31 -29.68 -29.44
C THR A 36 -2.31 -28.56 -29.14
N LEU A 37 -1.76 -28.52 -27.92
CA LEU A 37 -0.58 -27.69 -27.67
C LEU A 37 0.60 -28.28 -28.46
N PRO A 38 1.26 -27.52 -29.36
CA PRO A 38 2.40 -28.02 -30.09
C PRO A 38 3.47 -28.43 -29.07
N ALA A 39 3.94 -29.67 -29.17
CA ALA A 39 5.06 -30.14 -28.35
C ALA A 39 6.21 -29.14 -28.52
N GLN A 40 6.58 -28.43 -27.45
CA GLN A 40 7.77 -27.60 -27.47
C GLN A 40 8.94 -28.51 -27.83
N ALA A 41 9.60 -28.23 -28.95
CA ALA A 41 10.74 -29.01 -29.40
C ALA A 41 11.83 -28.93 -28.33
N GLN A 42 11.96 -29.98 -27.53
CA GLN A 42 13.06 -30.14 -26.61
C GLN A 42 14.31 -30.44 -27.44
N LYS A 43 15.30 -29.56 -27.36
CA LYS A 43 16.63 -29.81 -27.90
C LYS A 43 17.55 -30.23 -26.76
N THR A 44 18.16 -31.40 -26.93
CA THR A 44 19.24 -31.86 -26.06
C THR A 44 20.53 -31.24 -26.54
N PHE A 45 21.18 -30.49 -25.66
CA PHE A 45 22.52 -29.97 -25.91
C PHE A 45 23.51 -30.75 -25.05
N SER A 46 24.57 -31.22 -25.70
CA SER A 46 25.68 -31.89 -25.02
C SER A 46 26.91 -31.03 -25.20
N PHE A 47 27.66 -30.81 -24.13
CA PHE A 47 28.96 -30.14 -24.21
C PHE A 47 30.00 -30.85 -23.36
N TYR A 48 31.27 -30.60 -23.69
CA TYR A 48 32.42 -31.30 -23.13
C TYR A 48 33.30 -30.33 -22.34
N PHE A 49 33.56 -30.62 -21.07
CA PHE A 49 34.40 -29.79 -20.21
C PHE A 49 35.31 -30.67 -19.35
N ASN A 50 36.62 -30.38 -19.35
CA ASN A 50 37.65 -31.15 -18.64
C ASN A 50 37.54 -32.67 -18.83
N GLY A 51 37.24 -33.14 -20.05
CA GLY A 51 37.14 -34.57 -20.33
C GLY A 51 35.77 -35.22 -20.04
N THR A 52 34.77 -34.45 -19.59
CA THR A 52 33.44 -34.98 -19.23
C THR A 52 32.34 -34.30 -20.03
N THR A 53 31.41 -35.10 -20.57
CA THR A 53 30.23 -34.60 -21.30
C THR A 53 29.08 -34.36 -20.34
N TYR A 54 28.47 -33.18 -20.42
CA TYR A 54 27.23 -32.84 -19.71
C TYR A 54 26.11 -32.62 -20.73
N SER A 55 24.92 -33.17 -20.44
CA SER A 55 23.73 -32.99 -21.29
C SER A 55 22.64 -32.23 -20.54
N TYR A 56 22.09 -31.21 -21.19
CA TYR A 56 20.97 -30.42 -20.71
C TYR A 56 19.82 -30.43 -21.73
N ILE A 57 18.59 -30.51 -21.23
CA ILE A 57 17.36 -30.46 -22.03
C ILE A 57 16.51 -29.29 -21.52
N GLY A 58 16.35 -28.27 -22.35
CA GLY A 58 15.55 -27.09 -22.05
C GLY A 58 14.55 -26.76 -23.16
N SER A 59 13.41 -26.17 -22.79
CA SER A 59 12.36 -25.73 -23.70
C SER A 59 12.45 -24.20 -23.86
N TYR A 60 12.64 -23.70 -25.08
CA TYR A 60 12.51 -22.27 -25.38
C TYR A 60 11.19 -22.00 -26.10
N ALA A 61 10.43 -21.00 -25.64
CA ALA A 61 9.38 -20.40 -26.44
C ALA A 61 10.05 -19.53 -27.51
N ASN A 62 9.72 -19.77 -28.78
CA ASN A 62 10.20 -18.94 -29.88
C ASN A 62 9.85 -17.47 -29.61
N SER A 63 10.86 -16.62 -29.38
CA SER A 63 10.68 -15.17 -29.56
C SER A 63 10.29 -14.94 -31.02
N PRO A 64 9.21 -14.20 -31.32
CA PRO A 64 8.65 -14.11 -32.67
C PRO A 64 9.54 -13.43 -33.72
N ASP A 65 10.69 -12.86 -33.36
CA ASP A 65 11.54 -12.08 -34.28
C ASP A 65 12.99 -12.58 -34.40
N ASN A 66 13.21 -13.89 -34.59
CA ASN A 66 14.54 -14.47 -34.85
C ASN A 66 15.11 -14.17 -36.26
N ASN A 67 14.82 -13.00 -36.85
CA ASN A 67 15.36 -12.61 -38.15
C ASN A 67 16.57 -11.66 -38.02
N TYR A 68 17.54 -12.08 -37.21
CA TYR A 68 18.83 -11.38 -37.08
C TYR A 68 19.48 -11.13 -38.44
N ALA A 69 19.31 -12.04 -39.42
CA ALA A 69 19.83 -11.85 -40.76
C ALA A 69 19.25 -10.60 -41.46
N THR A 70 17.93 -10.38 -41.40
CA THR A 70 17.30 -9.18 -41.96
C THR A 70 17.64 -7.92 -41.16
N TYR A 71 17.74 -8.01 -39.83
CA TYR A 71 18.16 -6.86 -39.01
C TYR A 71 19.60 -6.43 -39.31
N MET A 72 20.52 -7.39 -39.44
CA MET A 72 21.91 -7.12 -39.80
C MET A 72 22.02 -6.61 -41.24
N ALA A 73 21.16 -7.08 -42.15
CA ALA A 73 21.09 -6.54 -43.51
C ALA A 73 20.60 -5.09 -43.57
N SER A 74 19.72 -4.67 -42.65
CA SER A 74 19.27 -3.26 -42.55
C SER A 74 20.22 -2.36 -41.74
N HIS A 75 21.19 -2.94 -41.01
CA HIS A 75 22.21 -2.22 -40.25
C HIS A 75 23.61 -2.67 -40.69
N PRO A 76 24.04 -2.33 -41.92
CA PRO A 76 25.28 -2.86 -42.52
C PRO A 76 26.56 -2.44 -41.79
N THR A 77 26.46 -1.47 -40.87
CA THR A 77 27.54 -1.07 -39.98
C THR A 77 27.78 -2.07 -38.85
N SER A 78 26.75 -2.80 -38.40
CA SER A 78 26.84 -3.80 -37.35
C SER A 78 27.49 -5.09 -37.85
N ASN A 79 28.27 -5.76 -37.00
CA ASN A 79 28.92 -7.03 -37.33
C ASN A 79 28.64 -8.08 -36.28
N SER A 80 28.27 -9.29 -36.71
CA SER A 80 28.08 -10.44 -35.83
C SER A 80 29.39 -11.25 -35.70
N PHE A 81 29.75 -11.59 -34.47
CA PHE A 81 30.89 -12.46 -34.18
C PHE A 81 30.36 -13.88 -34.03
N ALA A 82 30.64 -14.72 -35.04
CA ALA A 82 30.25 -16.13 -35.03
C ALA A 82 31.09 -17.01 -34.08
N THR A 83 32.09 -16.44 -33.39
CA THR A 83 33.15 -17.19 -32.69
C THR A 83 33.02 -17.25 -31.18
N GLY A 84 32.02 -16.61 -30.57
CA GLY A 84 31.67 -16.91 -29.18
C GLY A 84 30.97 -18.27 -29.13
N PRO A 85 31.34 -19.20 -28.22
CA PRO A 85 30.60 -20.45 -28.10
C PRO A 85 29.12 -20.11 -27.93
N GLY A 86 28.27 -20.66 -28.80
CA GLY A 86 26.81 -20.56 -28.70
C GLY A 86 26.31 -21.40 -27.52
N ASP A 87 26.88 -21.20 -26.35
CA ASP A 87 26.72 -22.01 -25.15
C ASP A 87 25.36 -21.83 -24.47
N GLY A 88 24.49 -20.95 -24.99
CA GLY A 88 23.13 -20.75 -24.49
C GLY A 88 23.05 -20.26 -23.03
N HIS A 89 24.20 -20.00 -22.38
CA HIS A 89 24.29 -19.68 -20.96
C HIS A 89 24.29 -18.17 -20.70
N TYR A 90 24.62 -17.37 -21.71
CA TYR A 90 24.51 -15.93 -21.61
C TYR A 90 23.17 -15.45 -22.16
N ASN A 91 22.29 -14.91 -21.32
CA ASN A 91 21.31 -13.94 -21.80
C ASN A 91 22.03 -12.60 -22.07
N CYS A 92 21.33 -11.66 -22.70
CA CYS A 92 21.79 -10.31 -22.94
C CYS A 92 22.42 -9.61 -21.71
N HIS A 93 22.01 -9.99 -20.50
CA HIS A 93 22.47 -9.46 -19.22
C HIS A 93 23.63 -10.22 -18.59
N ALA A 94 23.99 -11.40 -19.08
CA ALA A 94 25.10 -12.18 -18.52
C ALA A 94 26.38 -11.97 -19.35
N TYR A 95 26.25 -11.74 -20.66
CA TYR A 95 27.43 -11.62 -21.53
C TYR A 95 28.32 -10.41 -21.20
N ALA A 96 27.74 -9.23 -20.96
CA ALA A 96 28.51 -8.04 -20.63
C ALA A 96 29.23 -8.13 -19.27
N TRP A 97 28.87 -9.11 -18.43
CA TRP A 97 29.21 -9.15 -17.01
C TRP A 97 29.97 -10.41 -16.57
N ALA A 98 29.91 -11.50 -17.33
CA ALA A 98 30.44 -12.81 -16.95
C ALA A 98 31.94 -13.03 -17.23
N ASN A 99 32.67 -12.00 -17.69
CA ASN A 99 34.10 -12.15 -17.97
C ASN A 99 35.00 -11.97 -16.73
N ASP A 100 34.40 -11.81 -15.54
CA ASP A 100 35.06 -12.05 -14.25
C ASP A 100 34.48 -13.34 -13.61
N LYS A 101 35.29 -14.40 -13.58
CA LYS A 101 34.90 -15.75 -13.13
C LYS A 101 34.61 -15.84 -11.62
N THR A 102 34.85 -14.77 -10.86
CA THR A 102 34.62 -14.74 -9.40
C THR A 102 33.21 -14.30 -9.00
N VAL A 103 32.40 -13.80 -9.95
CA VAL A 103 31.08 -13.21 -9.66
C VAL A 103 30.02 -13.82 -10.56
N TRP A 104 29.55 -15.01 -10.21
CA TRP A 104 28.46 -15.66 -10.94
C TRP A 104 27.13 -14.92 -10.73
N VAL A 105 26.45 -14.58 -11.83
CA VAL A 105 25.04 -14.18 -11.83
C VAL A 105 24.19 -15.46 -11.88
N GLN A 106 23.76 -15.95 -10.72
CA GLN A 106 22.79 -17.04 -10.67
C GLN A 106 21.40 -16.47 -11.03
N THR A 107 20.97 -16.64 -12.28
CA THR A 107 19.58 -16.39 -12.68
C THR A 107 18.71 -17.54 -12.16
N GLY A 108 18.38 -17.51 -10.87
CA GLY A 108 17.36 -18.40 -10.29
C GLY A 108 15.98 -18.10 -10.89
N SER A 109 15.11 -19.12 -10.91
CA SER A 109 13.79 -19.14 -11.58
C SER A 109 12.70 -18.28 -10.89
N LEU A 110 13.02 -17.07 -10.43
CA LEU A 110 12.04 -16.16 -9.87
C LEU A 110 11.76 -15.05 -10.88
N THR A 111 10.55 -15.07 -11.40
CA THR A 111 10.00 -14.22 -12.47
C THR A 111 10.01 -12.71 -12.20
N ASN A 112 10.59 -12.22 -11.09
CA ASN A 112 10.53 -10.81 -10.68
C ASN A 112 11.80 -10.27 -9.99
N SER A 113 12.98 -10.85 -10.17
CA SER A 113 14.22 -10.26 -9.65
C SER A 113 15.23 -10.05 -10.77
N PRO A 114 15.62 -8.78 -11.06
CA PRO A 114 16.62 -8.52 -12.09
C PRO A 114 17.98 -9.11 -11.69
N PRO A 115 18.86 -9.42 -12.64
CA PRO A 115 20.26 -9.74 -12.37
C PRO A 115 20.94 -8.50 -11.77
N GLN A 116 20.88 -8.36 -10.44
CA GLN A 116 21.29 -7.14 -9.71
C GLN A 116 22.74 -7.16 -9.19
N ILE A 117 23.52 -8.20 -9.47
CA ILE A 117 24.76 -8.45 -8.72
C ILE A 117 25.85 -7.41 -8.98
N TYR A 118 25.89 -6.79 -10.17
CA TYR A 118 26.92 -5.79 -10.48
C TYR A 118 26.59 -4.35 -10.09
N TYR A 119 25.32 -3.99 -9.92
CA TYR A 119 24.96 -2.65 -9.44
C TYR A 119 25.39 -2.46 -7.97
N ASN A 120 25.44 -3.55 -7.21
CA ASN A 120 25.66 -3.52 -5.77
C ASN A 120 27.12 -3.72 -5.36
N SER A 121 28.02 -4.00 -6.31
CA SER A 121 29.42 -4.32 -6.02
C SER A 121 30.34 -3.10 -6.00
N GLY A 122 29.86 -1.92 -6.44
CA GLY A 122 30.62 -0.66 -6.41
C GLY A 122 31.72 -0.55 -7.48
N TYR A 123 31.89 -1.55 -8.34
CA TYR A 123 32.92 -1.55 -9.39
C TYR A 123 32.60 -0.60 -10.55
N TYR A 124 31.33 -0.26 -10.73
CA TYR A 124 30.85 0.61 -11.80
C TYR A 124 30.02 1.76 -11.21
N VAL A 125 30.30 2.99 -11.65
CA VAL A 125 29.54 4.18 -11.27
C VAL A 125 28.80 4.72 -12.48
N GLN A 126 27.57 5.20 -12.28
CA GLN A 126 26.81 5.85 -13.34
C GLN A 126 27.58 7.10 -13.81
N THR A 127 27.69 7.28 -15.12
CA THR A 127 28.25 8.49 -15.73
C THR A 127 27.25 9.08 -16.71
N LEU A 128 27.25 10.40 -16.87
CA LEU A 128 26.50 11.09 -17.92
C LEU A 128 27.31 11.18 -19.22
N ASN A 129 28.62 10.92 -19.15
CA ASN A 129 29.52 10.99 -20.28
C ASN A 129 29.63 9.61 -20.94
N GLU A 130 28.95 9.41 -22.06
CA GLU A 130 29.04 8.18 -22.86
C GLU A 130 30.49 7.81 -23.19
N SER A 131 31.35 8.82 -23.41
CA SER A 131 32.76 8.61 -23.75
C SER A 131 33.57 7.94 -22.63
N GLU A 132 33.09 7.98 -21.39
CA GLU A 132 33.69 7.30 -20.24
C GLU A 132 33.07 5.92 -19.97
N ALA A 133 31.95 5.60 -20.60
CA ALA A 133 31.21 4.39 -20.33
C ALA A 133 32.03 3.15 -20.70
N GLU A 134 32.10 2.17 -19.79
CA GLU A 134 32.49 0.80 -20.10
C GLU A 134 31.25 -0.08 -20.35
N LEU A 135 30.08 0.33 -19.84
CA LEU A 135 28.83 -0.39 -19.94
C LEU A 135 27.66 0.57 -20.26
N ALA A 136 26.77 0.15 -21.14
CA ALA A 136 25.45 0.76 -21.34
C ALA A 136 24.33 -0.21 -20.92
N VAL A 137 23.35 0.31 -20.20
CA VAL A 137 22.14 -0.40 -19.79
C VAL A 137 20.95 0.25 -20.47
N TYR A 138 20.20 -0.52 -21.25
CA TYR A 138 18.98 -0.08 -21.91
C TYR A 138 17.80 -0.44 -21.02
N GLY A 139 16.98 0.54 -20.67
CA GLY A 139 15.89 0.39 -19.70
C GLY A 139 16.13 1.18 -18.42
N GLN A 140 15.28 0.92 -17.43
CA GLN A 140 15.43 1.53 -16.10
C GLN A 140 16.43 0.71 -15.27
N PRO A 141 17.21 1.32 -14.37
CA PRO A 141 18.13 0.57 -13.48
C PRO A 141 17.44 -0.53 -12.64
N SER A 142 16.15 -0.35 -12.34
CA SER A 142 15.33 -1.33 -11.61
C SER A 142 14.82 -2.48 -12.49
N TYR A 143 14.85 -2.34 -13.81
CA TYR A 143 14.39 -3.33 -14.79
C TYR A 143 15.18 -3.18 -16.10
N PRO A 144 16.44 -3.66 -16.13
CA PRO A 144 17.23 -3.61 -17.35
C PRO A 144 16.59 -4.51 -18.40
N ILE A 145 16.38 -3.96 -19.60
CA ILE A 145 15.86 -4.70 -20.76
C ILE A 145 17.03 -5.28 -21.55
N HIS A 146 18.19 -4.61 -21.52
CA HIS A 146 19.40 -5.06 -22.21
C HIS A 146 20.67 -4.45 -21.62
N THR A 147 21.83 -5.10 -21.83
CA THR A 147 23.14 -4.52 -21.49
C THR A 147 24.16 -4.71 -22.60
N ALA A 148 25.05 -3.74 -22.78
CA ALA A 148 26.13 -3.80 -23.74
C ALA A 148 27.44 -3.28 -23.14
N LEU A 149 28.55 -3.93 -23.47
CA LEU A 149 29.89 -3.51 -23.09
C LEU A 149 30.44 -2.58 -24.16
N ARG A 150 31.04 -1.46 -23.80
CA ARG A 150 31.67 -0.55 -24.75
C ARG A 150 33.09 -1.01 -25.08
N ILE A 151 33.43 -1.01 -26.37
CA ILE A 151 34.75 -1.36 -26.91
C ILE A 151 35.64 -0.12 -26.85
N THR A 152 36.18 0.15 -25.68
CA THR A 152 37.14 1.24 -25.45
C THR A 152 38.47 0.64 -24.96
N ASN A 153 39.42 1.49 -24.54
CA ASN A 153 40.53 1.08 -23.66
C ASN A 153 39.98 0.62 -22.30
N SER A 154 39.08 -0.36 -22.33
CA SER A 154 38.41 -0.87 -21.16
C SER A 154 39.36 -1.80 -20.44
N SER A 155 39.30 -1.75 -19.13
CA SER A 155 39.99 -2.68 -18.26
C SER A 155 39.42 -4.10 -18.31
N ASN A 156 38.39 -4.34 -19.13
CA ASN A 156 37.83 -5.65 -19.42
C ASN A 156 38.72 -6.34 -20.47
N ALA A 157 39.29 -7.50 -20.11
CA ALA A 157 40.15 -8.27 -21.00
C ALA A 157 39.52 -8.55 -22.37
N PHE A 158 38.19 -8.72 -22.44
CA PHE A 158 37.49 -8.94 -23.70
C PHE A 158 37.30 -7.66 -24.51
N GLY A 159 36.99 -6.52 -23.88
CA GLY A 159 36.93 -5.24 -24.60
C GLY A 159 38.30 -4.85 -25.15
N ALA A 160 39.37 -5.06 -24.37
CA ALA A 160 40.75 -4.89 -24.81
C ALA A 160 41.14 -5.85 -25.94
N GLN A 161 40.74 -7.12 -25.85
CA GLN A 161 40.97 -8.11 -26.91
C GLN A 161 40.17 -7.78 -28.19
N ALA A 162 38.92 -7.35 -28.06
CA ALA A 162 38.09 -6.92 -29.17
C ALA A 162 38.68 -5.68 -29.86
N LEU A 163 39.18 -4.71 -29.09
CA LEU A 163 39.86 -3.53 -29.63
C LEU A 163 41.17 -3.90 -30.36
N THR A 164 41.91 -4.89 -29.84
CA THR A 164 43.14 -5.40 -30.47
C THR A 164 42.84 -6.08 -31.81
N ASN A 165 41.78 -6.89 -31.86
CA ASN A 165 41.40 -7.64 -33.05
C ASN A 165 40.61 -6.80 -34.07
N TYR A 166 39.91 -5.76 -33.61
CA TYR A 166 38.98 -4.97 -34.41
C TYR A 166 39.03 -3.46 -34.04
N PRO A 167 40.17 -2.78 -34.30
CA PRO A 167 40.36 -1.38 -33.91
C PRO A 167 39.35 -0.41 -34.54
N GLN A 168 38.76 -0.76 -35.68
CA GLN A 168 37.73 0.04 -36.35
C GLN A 168 36.42 0.18 -35.54
N TYR A 169 36.21 -0.63 -34.50
CA TYR A 169 35.03 -0.56 -33.63
C TYR A 169 35.32 0.16 -32.30
N ALA A 170 36.42 0.91 -32.19
CA ALA A 170 36.67 1.74 -31.02
C ALA A 170 35.49 2.70 -30.74
N GLY A 171 34.98 2.67 -29.51
CA GLY A 171 33.81 3.44 -29.07
C GLY A 171 32.46 2.78 -29.33
N TRP A 172 32.41 1.63 -30.02
CA TRP A 172 31.17 0.88 -30.28
C TRP A 172 30.82 -0.03 -29.09
N TYR A 173 29.71 -0.77 -29.20
CA TYR A 173 29.20 -1.63 -28.16
C TYR A 173 29.16 -3.08 -28.61
N ILE A 174 29.40 -4.01 -27.70
CA ILE A 174 29.27 -5.45 -27.88
C ILE A 174 28.20 -5.99 -26.93
N SER A 175 27.18 -6.65 -27.48
CA SER A 175 26.11 -7.26 -26.68
C SER A 175 25.54 -8.50 -27.35
N LYS A 176 24.92 -9.37 -26.54
CA LYS A 176 24.27 -10.59 -27.01
C LYS A 176 22.77 -10.36 -27.08
N TRP A 177 22.16 -10.57 -28.24
CA TRP A 177 20.72 -10.34 -28.44
C TRP A 177 19.98 -11.67 -28.31
N ASP A 178 19.23 -11.86 -27.22
CA ASP A 178 18.51 -13.09 -26.87
C ASP A 178 19.28 -14.39 -27.19
N GLY A 179 18.69 -15.27 -28.01
CA GLY A 179 19.30 -16.50 -28.51
C GLY A 179 20.21 -16.31 -29.74
N GLY A 180 20.43 -15.07 -30.17
CA GLY A 180 21.24 -14.68 -31.31
C GLY A 180 22.75 -14.63 -31.03
N PRO A 181 23.56 -14.24 -32.04
CA PRO A 181 25.00 -14.13 -31.91
C PRO A 181 25.40 -12.94 -31.03
N LEU A 182 26.68 -12.88 -30.71
CA LEU A 182 27.27 -11.67 -30.19
C LEU A 182 27.42 -10.64 -31.31
N VAL A 183 26.96 -9.41 -31.08
CA VAL A 183 26.96 -8.36 -32.10
C VAL A 183 27.78 -7.17 -31.61
N VAL A 184 28.62 -6.63 -32.49
CA VAL A 184 29.19 -5.29 -32.34
C VAL A 184 28.36 -4.32 -33.15
N HIS A 185 27.92 -3.27 -32.47
CA HIS A 185 26.93 -2.34 -32.98
C HIS A 185 27.20 -0.94 -32.41
N ARG A 186 26.71 0.10 -33.08
CA ARG A 186 26.62 1.43 -32.47
C ARG A 186 25.56 1.43 -31.39
N LEU A 187 25.60 2.39 -30.46
CA LEU A 187 24.60 2.47 -29.39
C LEU A 187 23.16 2.48 -29.95
N THR A 188 22.94 3.22 -31.04
CA THR A 188 21.66 3.36 -31.75
C THR A 188 21.23 2.13 -32.55
N ASP A 189 22.17 1.24 -32.86
CA ASP A 189 21.94 0.04 -33.68
C ASP A 189 21.58 -1.18 -32.79
N CYS A 190 21.37 -0.94 -31.49
CA CYS A 190 20.86 -1.96 -30.58
C CYS A 190 19.34 -2.09 -30.78
N PRO A 191 18.78 -3.29 -31.00
CA PRO A 191 17.33 -3.46 -31.17
C PRO A 191 16.54 -3.06 -29.92
N TYR A 192 17.19 -2.98 -28.76
CA TYR A 192 16.62 -2.51 -27.50
C TYR A 192 16.81 -1.00 -27.27
N ALA A 193 17.53 -0.30 -28.14
CA ALA A 193 17.61 1.17 -28.18
C ALA A 193 16.39 1.76 -28.90
N ILE A 194 15.19 1.45 -28.40
CA ILE A 194 13.96 2.04 -28.92
C ILE A 194 13.80 3.48 -28.41
N ALA A 195 13.14 4.33 -29.21
CA ALA A 195 12.86 5.70 -28.82
C ALA A 195 12.15 5.74 -27.45
N ASN A 196 12.61 6.63 -26.57
CA ASN A 196 12.12 6.83 -25.18
C ASN A 196 12.52 5.76 -24.15
N VAL A 197 13.32 4.76 -24.50
CA VAL A 197 13.97 3.92 -23.47
C VAL A 197 15.23 4.66 -22.99
N PRO A 198 15.34 4.99 -21.69
CA PRO A 198 16.53 5.62 -21.17
C PRO A 198 17.71 4.65 -21.28
N ILE A 199 18.86 5.21 -21.62
CA ILE A 199 20.14 4.51 -21.60
C ILE A 199 20.91 5.04 -20.42
N THR A 200 21.31 4.15 -19.53
CA THR A 200 22.15 4.49 -18.37
C THR A 200 23.56 4.01 -18.64
N PHE A 201 24.53 4.93 -18.59
CA PHE A 201 25.94 4.61 -18.80
C PHE A 201 26.64 4.39 -17.47
N TYR A 202 27.54 3.42 -17.46
CA TYR A 202 28.39 3.14 -16.32
C TYR A 202 29.84 3.07 -16.76
N ARG A 203 30.72 3.69 -15.99
CA ARG A 203 32.17 3.57 -16.14
C ARG A 203 32.73 2.75 -14.99
N LYS A 204 33.82 2.03 -15.23
CA LYS A 204 34.52 1.42 -14.11
C LYS A 204 35.02 2.50 -13.18
N SER A 205 34.85 2.27 -11.88
CA SER A 205 35.40 3.16 -10.88
C SER A 205 36.92 3.16 -11.03
N THR A 206 37.48 4.29 -11.48
CA THR A 206 38.93 4.50 -11.66
C THR A 206 39.70 4.47 -10.34
N THR A 207 38.99 4.33 -9.23
CA THR A 207 39.48 4.30 -7.85
C THR A 207 39.15 2.97 -7.17
N ALA A 208 39.24 1.85 -7.91
CA ALA A 208 39.02 0.49 -7.39
C ALA A 208 40.00 0.04 -6.27
N LEU A 209 40.86 0.93 -5.77
CA LEU A 209 41.68 0.69 -4.57
C LEU A 209 41.49 1.74 -3.46
N THR A 210 40.71 2.80 -3.66
CA THR A 210 40.57 3.88 -2.66
C THR A 210 39.23 4.62 -2.62
N ALA A 211 38.31 4.47 -3.59
CA ALA A 211 36.99 5.09 -3.51
C ALA A 211 35.94 4.10 -2.99
N ASN A 212 35.59 4.32 -1.74
CA ASN A 212 34.46 3.72 -1.07
C ASN A 212 33.14 4.18 -1.70
N TYR A 213 32.44 3.28 -2.40
CA TYR A 213 31.07 3.55 -2.84
C TYR A 213 30.09 2.60 -2.14
N ILE A 214 29.46 3.13 -1.10
CA ILE A 214 28.21 2.60 -0.57
C ILE A 214 27.09 3.04 -1.53
N GLN A 215 26.71 2.18 -2.46
CA GLN A 215 25.42 2.32 -3.15
C GLN A 215 24.49 1.16 -2.78
N GLY A 216 23.40 1.52 -2.09
CA GLY A 216 22.07 1.15 -2.57
C GLY A 216 21.28 0.07 -1.84
N SER A 217 21.88 -1.04 -1.40
CA SER A 217 21.04 -2.16 -0.88
C SER A 217 21.55 -2.87 0.38
N ASN A 218 22.83 -2.76 0.73
CA ASN A 218 23.39 -3.54 1.84
C ASN A 218 23.48 -2.77 3.16
N PHE A 219 23.28 -1.46 3.13
CA PHE A 219 23.35 -0.60 4.29
C PHE A 219 21.94 -0.08 4.61
N ALA A 220 21.22 -0.80 5.47
CA ALA A 220 19.92 -0.37 5.97
C ALA A 220 20.04 0.10 7.42
N ILE A 221 19.32 1.17 7.77
CA ILE A 221 19.11 1.54 9.17
C ILE A 221 18.05 0.60 9.74
N SER A 222 18.46 -0.30 10.62
CA SER A 222 17.55 -1.12 11.44
C SER A 222 17.31 -0.48 12.80
N GLY A 223 16.15 -0.76 13.39
CA GLY A 223 15.73 -0.19 14.67
C GLY A 223 14.20 -0.08 14.78
N PRO A 224 13.68 0.33 15.95
CA PRO A 224 12.24 0.55 16.14
C PRO A 224 11.67 1.63 15.20
N ARG A 225 10.34 1.62 15.02
CA ARG A 225 9.61 2.70 14.33
C ARG A 225 9.22 3.84 15.26
N MET A 226 9.51 3.70 16.56
CA MET A 226 9.16 4.63 17.62
C MET A 226 10.40 5.04 18.40
N VAL A 227 10.51 6.31 18.76
CA VAL A 227 11.56 6.83 19.63
C VAL A 227 10.89 7.43 20.87
N CYS A 228 11.18 6.85 22.03
CA CYS A 228 10.66 7.32 23.31
C CYS A 228 11.70 8.16 24.06
N SER A 229 11.34 8.66 25.25
CA SER A 229 12.25 9.40 26.13
C SER A 229 13.42 8.53 26.63
N SER A 230 13.23 7.22 26.69
CA SER A 230 14.29 6.24 26.95
C SER A 230 15.05 5.90 25.67
N GLY A 231 16.38 5.82 25.78
CA GLY A 231 17.31 5.66 24.67
C GLY A 231 16.92 4.54 23.70
N THR A 232 16.47 4.92 22.51
CA THR A 232 16.10 4.03 21.41
C THR A 232 17.31 3.77 20.52
N GLN A 233 17.61 2.50 20.25
CA GLN A 233 18.81 2.13 19.50
C GLN A 233 18.52 1.91 18.01
N PHE A 234 19.38 2.47 17.15
CA PHE A 234 19.44 2.22 15.72
C PHE A 234 20.79 1.62 15.35
N THR A 235 20.76 0.64 14.46
CA THR A 235 21.94 -0.07 13.96
C THR A 235 22.03 0.08 12.44
N LEU A 236 23.24 0.01 11.90
CA LEU A 236 23.43 -0.26 10.48
C LEU A 236 23.67 -1.77 10.31
N THR A 237 22.95 -2.41 9.38
CA THR A 237 22.94 -3.88 9.22
C THR A 237 24.28 -4.48 8.78
N CYS A 238 25.20 -3.64 8.33
CA CYS A 238 26.57 -3.98 7.98
C CYS A 238 27.50 -3.68 9.16
N GLY A 239 28.32 -4.64 9.60
CA GLY A 239 29.38 -4.36 10.57
C GLY A 239 30.23 -3.17 10.12
N THR A 240 30.72 -2.36 11.05
CA THR A 240 31.58 -1.19 10.78
C THR A 240 32.67 -1.54 9.79
N PRO A 241 32.60 -1.08 8.53
CA PRO A 241 33.66 -1.38 7.57
C PRO A 241 34.89 -0.57 7.97
N VAL A 242 36.06 -1.21 7.92
CA VAL A 242 37.36 -0.63 8.28
C VAL A 242 37.73 0.63 7.48
N SER A 243 37.00 0.95 6.41
CA SER A 243 37.36 1.99 5.46
C SER A 243 36.55 3.30 5.56
N PHE A 244 35.62 3.44 6.53
CA PHE A 244 34.90 4.71 6.75
C PHE A 244 34.35 4.85 8.17
N THR A 245 34.05 6.08 8.57
CA THR A 245 33.33 6.37 9.82
C THR A 245 31.87 6.70 9.52
N VAL A 246 30.97 6.43 10.45
CA VAL A 246 29.56 6.80 10.33
C VAL A 246 29.31 8.02 11.21
N THR A 247 28.61 9.02 10.68
CA THR A 247 28.01 10.11 11.47
C THR A 247 26.49 10.06 11.34
N TRP A 248 25.81 10.18 12.47
CA TRP A 248 24.36 10.24 12.54
C TRP A 248 23.88 11.69 12.59
N SER A 249 22.73 11.92 11.97
CA SER A 249 21.96 13.16 12.06
C SER A 249 20.49 12.81 12.31
N SER A 250 19.72 13.74 12.88
CA SER A 250 18.31 13.52 13.19
C SER A 250 17.45 14.76 12.94
N SER A 251 16.13 14.55 12.90
CA SER A 251 15.13 15.63 12.96
C SER A 251 15.12 16.34 14.32
N SER A 252 14.44 17.49 14.40
CA SER A 252 14.31 18.32 15.60
C SER A 252 13.68 17.62 16.82
N ASN A 253 12.86 16.59 16.60
CA ASN A 253 12.19 15.81 17.65
C ASN A 253 13.09 14.73 18.29
N ILE A 254 14.34 14.61 17.87
CA ILE A 254 15.27 13.58 18.35
C ILE A 254 16.58 14.23 18.79
N THR A 255 17.04 13.91 19.98
CA THR A 255 18.39 14.24 20.48
C THR A 255 19.35 13.08 20.24
N LEU A 256 20.47 13.37 19.58
CA LEU A 256 21.61 12.46 19.43
C LEU A 256 22.52 12.54 20.67
N PRO A 257 23.29 11.48 20.96
CA PRO A 257 24.29 11.53 22.02
C PRO A 257 25.44 12.47 21.62
N ALA A 258 26.22 12.92 22.61
CA ALA A 258 27.36 13.83 22.37
C ALA A 258 28.38 13.29 21.35
N ASN A 259 28.46 11.96 21.21
CA ASN A 259 29.21 11.30 20.14
C ASN A 259 28.26 10.68 19.09
N PRO A 260 27.90 11.42 18.02
CA PRO A 260 27.01 10.91 16.98
C PRO A 260 27.70 9.98 15.98
N THR A 261 28.85 9.38 16.31
CA THR A 261 29.55 8.42 15.42
C THR A 261 29.44 6.96 15.85
N ALA A 262 28.72 6.68 16.94
CA ALA A 262 28.54 5.31 17.43
C ALA A 262 27.70 4.46 16.45
N CYS A 263 28.04 3.18 16.31
CA CYS A 263 27.26 2.20 15.56
C CYS A 263 27.22 0.89 16.37
N PRO A 264 26.15 0.61 17.12
CA PRO A 264 24.84 1.29 17.11
C PRO A 264 24.84 2.71 17.69
N ILE A 265 23.84 3.49 17.30
CA ILE A 265 23.53 4.80 17.90
C ILE A 265 22.31 4.68 18.83
N THR A 266 22.37 5.33 19.99
CA THR A 266 21.23 5.44 20.90
C THR A 266 20.71 6.87 20.87
N VAL A 267 19.46 7.07 20.49
CA VAL A 267 18.82 8.39 20.36
C VAL A 267 17.69 8.53 21.38
N THR A 268 17.32 9.76 21.74
CA THR A 268 16.25 10.03 22.69
C THR A 268 15.23 11.01 22.11
N ALA A 269 13.97 10.85 22.47
CA ALA A 269 12.94 11.83 22.13
C ALA A 269 13.16 13.13 22.92
N ASN A 270 13.07 14.27 22.25
CA ASN A 270 12.98 15.60 22.87
C ASN A 270 11.72 16.38 22.41
N GLY A 271 10.84 15.72 21.66
CA GLY A 271 9.60 16.29 21.11
C GLY A 271 8.56 15.21 20.83
N THR A 272 7.53 15.55 20.04
CA THR A 272 6.48 14.62 19.64
C THR A 272 6.12 14.81 18.17
N GLY A 273 5.82 13.72 17.47
CA GLY A 273 5.42 13.74 16.07
C GLY A 273 6.37 12.98 15.15
N ASN A 274 6.28 13.27 13.85
CA ASN A 274 7.17 12.67 12.86
C ASN A 274 8.64 13.07 13.12
N GLY A 275 9.53 12.09 12.96
CA GLY A 275 10.97 12.27 13.06
C GLY A 275 11.72 11.38 12.08
N TRP A 276 13.03 11.59 12.00
CA TRP A 276 13.90 10.73 11.21
C TRP A 276 15.29 10.64 11.82
N VAL A 277 15.94 9.50 11.57
CA VAL A 277 17.37 9.28 11.81
C VAL A 277 18.06 8.99 10.48
N LYS A 278 19.21 9.60 10.24
CA LYS A 278 19.95 9.50 8.98
C LYS A 278 21.42 9.20 9.27
N ALA A 279 21.96 8.21 8.56
CA ALA A 279 23.36 7.83 8.64
C ALA A 279 24.12 8.34 7.41
N THR A 280 25.29 8.91 7.63
CA THR A 280 26.22 9.37 6.59
C THR A 280 27.55 8.66 6.78
N ALA A 281 28.09 8.05 5.73
CA ALA A 281 29.45 7.54 5.72
C ALA A 281 30.43 8.67 5.40
N ASN A 282 31.50 8.78 6.16
CA ASN A 282 32.60 9.72 5.93
C ASN A 282 33.87 8.91 5.64
N PHE A 283 34.46 9.18 4.47
CA PHE A 283 35.58 8.44 3.93
C PHE A 283 36.91 9.12 4.27
N PRO A 284 38.03 8.38 4.36
CA PRO A 284 39.34 8.94 4.68
C PRO A 284 39.84 10.00 3.69
N ASP A 285 39.32 10.01 2.45
CA ASP A 285 39.62 11.01 1.43
C ASP A 285 38.87 12.34 1.63
N GLY A 286 38.09 12.47 2.71
CA GLY A 286 37.30 13.64 3.05
C GLY A 286 35.93 13.70 2.37
N THR A 287 35.59 12.73 1.52
CA THR A 287 34.26 12.65 0.90
C THR A 287 33.24 12.03 1.85
N SER A 288 31.95 12.26 1.58
CA SER A 288 30.86 11.69 2.37
C SER A 288 29.68 11.26 1.50
N SER A 289 28.93 10.26 1.95
CA SER A 289 27.73 9.78 1.25
C SER A 289 26.62 9.42 2.24
N VAL A 290 25.38 9.76 1.91
CA VAL A 290 24.20 9.38 2.71
C VAL A 290 23.95 7.88 2.51
N ILE A 291 24.04 7.13 3.60
CA ILE A 291 23.73 5.69 3.61
C ILE A 291 22.22 5.48 3.48
N GLY A 292 21.45 6.20 4.28
CA GLY A 292 20.00 6.09 4.31
C GLY A 292 19.37 6.95 5.40
N GLN A 293 18.06 7.08 5.32
CA GLN A 293 17.24 7.77 6.30
C GLN A 293 16.05 6.88 6.69
N LYS A 294 15.79 6.77 7.98
CA LYS A 294 14.64 6.05 8.52
C LYS A 294 13.69 7.02 9.20
N THR A 295 12.46 7.09 8.68
CA THR A 295 11.37 7.82 9.31
C THR A 295 10.82 7.03 10.50
N VAL A 296 10.54 7.73 11.59
CA VAL A 296 10.06 7.19 12.87
C VAL A 296 9.01 8.14 13.46
N TRP A 297 8.20 7.65 14.38
CA TRP A 297 7.43 8.50 15.28
C TRP A 297 8.22 8.77 16.56
N VAL A 298 8.07 9.97 17.10
CA VAL A 298 8.72 10.38 18.34
C VAL A 298 7.65 10.67 19.39
N GLY A 299 7.80 10.11 20.58
CA GLY A 299 6.99 10.47 21.75
C GLY A 299 5.56 9.91 21.72
N ASN A 300 4.69 10.57 22.49
CA ASN A 300 3.29 10.16 22.63
C ASN A 300 2.54 10.26 21.29
N PRO A 301 1.40 9.59 21.12
CA PRO A 301 0.55 9.83 19.96
C PRO A 301 0.12 11.29 19.89
N GLU A 302 -0.20 11.75 18.68
CA GLU A 302 -0.76 13.09 18.48
C GLU A 302 -2.03 13.25 19.34
N PRO A 303 -2.24 14.40 20.01
CA PRO A 303 -3.44 14.61 20.79
C PRO A 303 -4.72 14.48 19.96
N ILE A 304 -5.66 13.70 20.48
CA ILE A 304 -7.03 13.66 19.95
C ILE A 304 -7.67 15.02 20.23
N THR A 305 -8.20 15.67 19.20
CA THR A 305 -8.77 17.03 19.27
C THR A 305 -10.30 17.05 19.24
N SER A 306 -10.92 16.00 18.72
CA SER A 306 -12.38 15.86 18.68
C SER A 306 -12.82 14.42 18.42
N VAL A 307 -14.10 14.15 18.69
CA VAL A 307 -14.80 12.94 18.23
C VAL A 307 -15.90 13.36 17.25
N SER A 308 -16.10 12.60 16.18
CA SER A 308 -17.07 12.90 15.12
C SER A 308 -17.91 11.69 14.75
N THR A 309 -19.11 11.93 14.22
CA THR A 309 -19.92 10.90 13.54
C THR A 309 -19.46 10.66 12.09
N SER A 310 -18.52 11.48 11.59
CA SER A 310 -17.93 11.37 10.26
C SER A 310 -16.42 11.11 10.35
N GLN A 311 -15.93 10.16 9.56
CA GLN A 311 -14.49 9.90 9.43
C GLN A 311 -13.73 11.01 8.66
N PHE A 312 -14.44 11.90 7.96
CA PHE A 312 -13.86 12.90 7.08
C PHE A 312 -13.90 14.31 7.65
N THR A 313 -14.75 14.54 8.65
CA THR A 313 -15.00 15.86 9.20
C THR A 313 -14.70 15.84 10.68
N PRO A 314 -13.80 16.70 11.18
CA PRO A 314 -13.57 16.84 12.61
C PRO A 314 -14.88 17.07 13.36
N GLY A 315 -14.94 16.57 14.59
CA GLY A 315 -16.06 16.86 15.47
C GLY A 315 -16.12 18.34 15.79
N GLN A 316 -17.23 18.80 16.36
CA GLN A 316 -17.43 20.21 16.71
C GLN A 316 -16.58 20.70 17.91
N GLY A 317 -15.42 20.11 18.19
CA GLY A 317 -14.51 20.52 19.26
C GLY A 317 -15.06 20.33 20.68
N THR A 318 -14.45 21.02 21.64
CA THR A 318 -14.56 20.78 23.10
C THR A 318 -15.92 21.01 23.74
N THR A 319 -16.96 21.42 22.99
CA THR A 319 -18.14 22.07 23.63
C THR A 319 -19.53 21.78 23.09
N PRO A 320 -19.77 20.91 22.09
CA PRO A 320 -21.12 20.39 21.91
C PRO A 320 -21.20 18.87 22.05
N THR A 321 -22.22 18.44 22.77
CA THR A 321 -22.65 17.05 22.85
C THR A 321 -22.84 16.49 21.45
N ILE A 322 -22.17 15.39 21.11
CA ILE A 322 -22.41 14.70 19.85
C ILE A 322 -23.80 14.06 19.92
N ILE A 323 -24.64 14.36 18.94
CA ILE A 323 -25.92 13.69 18.77
C ILE A 323 -25.71 12.54 17.79
N VAL A 324 -25.98 11.32 18.23
CA VAL A 324 -25.95 10.13 17.37
C VAL A 324 -27.37 9.74 17.03
N ASP A 325 -27.66 9.63 15.73
CA ASP A 325 -28.99 9.29 15.22
C ASP A 325 -29.28 7.80 15.36
N GLY A 326 -30.15 7.47 16.32
CA GLY A 326 -30.63 6.12 16.55
C GLY A 326 -29.69 5.24 17.40
N PRO A 327 -30.06 3.96 17.59
CA PRO A 327 -29.33 3.06 18.49
C PRO A 327 -28.02 2.55 17.90
N THR A 328 -27.68 2.87 16.64
CA THR A 328 -26.45 2.42 16.01
C THR A 328 -25.76 3.59 15.34
N GLY A 329 -24.52 3.87 15.72
CA GLY A 329 -23.70 4.86 15.06
C GLY A 329 -22.22 4.52 15.19
N SER A 330 -21.43 5.11 14.29
CA SER A 330 -19.97 5.06 14.35
C SER A 330 -19.45 6.40 14.83
N LEU A 331 -18.49 6.36 15.76
CA LEU A 331 -17.77 7.52 16.26
C LEU A 331 -16.30 7.39 15.89
N TYR A 332 -15.67 8.49 15.51
CA TYR A 332 -14.30 8.57 15.01
C TYR A 332 -13.51 9.59 15.83
N ALA A 333 -12.32 9.22 16.29
CA ALA A 333 -11.37 10.17 16.86
C ALA A 333 -10.68 10.97 15.74
N HIS A 334 -10.43 12.26 15.95
CA HIS A 334 -9.72 13.18 15.04
C HIS A 334 -8.47 13.76 15.71
N PRO A 335 -7.39 14.11 14.95
CA PRO A 335 -7.34 14.42 13.51
C PRO A 335 -7.14 13.24 12.54
N TYR A 336 -7.16 12.01 13.03
CA TYR A 336 -6.93 10.79 12.26
C TYR A 336 -7.88 10.68 11.04
N ASN A 337 -7.33 10.54 9.83
CA ASN A 337 -8.06 10.61 8.55
C ASN A 337 -8.15 9.24 7.83
N GLY A 338 -9.02 9.06 6.83
CA GLY A 338 -9.26 7.76 6.15
C GLY A 338 -8.04 6.85 5.88
N GLY A 339 -6.84 7.39 5.69
CA GLY A 339 -5.59 6.64 5.51
C GLY A 339 -5.11 5.85 6.74
N ASP A 340 -5.50 6.22 7.96
CA ASP A 340 -5.05 5.56 9.20
C ASP A 340 -5.87 4.31 9.57
N VAL A 341 -6.94 4.00 8.83
CA VAL A 341 -7.89 2.91 9.15
C VAL A 341 -7.29 1.52 8.87
N LEU A 342 -6.13 1.42 8.21
CA LEU A 342 -5.70 0.22 7.51
C LEU A 342 -4.42 -0.46 8.02
N SER A 343 -3.90 -0.13 9.21
CA SER A 343 -2.73 -0.83 9.74
C SER A 343 -3.09 -1.73 10.94
N PRO A 344 -3.65 -2.95 10.71
CA PRO A 344 -3.85 -3.93 11.78
C PRO A 344 -2.53 -4.45 12.40
N PHE A 345 -1.36 -4.03 11.89
CA PHE A 345 -0.04 -4.55 12.28
C PHE A 345 1.00 -3.48 12.56
N GLY A 346 0.61 -2.24 12.84
CA GLY A 346 1.58 -1.18 13.09
C GLY A 346 0.98 0.16 13.43
N MET A 347 1.85 1.03 13.92
CA MET A 347 1.58 2.43 14.24
C MET A 347 0.97 3.19 13.05
N ASP A 348 -0.03 4.02 13.32
CA ASP A 348 -0.62 4.92 12.33
C ASP A 348 0.25 6.18 12.07
N THR A 349 -0.23 7.07 11.20
CA THR A 349 0.52 8.30 10.84
C THR A 349 0.57 9.35 11.95
N HIS A 350 -0.11 9.08 13.07
CA HIS A 350 -0.26 9.94 14.23
C HIS A 350 0.32 9.30 15.51
N GLY A 351 1.11 8.23 15.34
CA GLY A 351 1.87 7.62 16.43
C GLY A 351 1.12 6.64 17.31
N ALA A 352 -0.16 6.39 17.08
CA ALA A 352 -0.93 5.46 17.90
C ALA A 352 -0.73 4.01 17.43
N THR A 353 -0.54 3.09 18.37
CA THR A 353 -0.56 1.64 18.10
C THR A 353 -1.85 0.99 18.59
N TYR A 354 -2.51 1.60 19.57
CA TYR A 354 -3.80 1.14 20.07
C TYR A 354 -4.73 2.28 20.46
N TYR A 355 -6.03 2.00 20.34
CA TYR A 355 -7.11 2.89 20.78
C TYR A 355 -8.00 2.16 21.78
N THR A 356 -8.37 2.82 22.86
CA THR A 356 -9.33 2.32 23.85
C THR A 356 -10.48 3.30 23.99
N TRP A 357 -11.71 2.84 23.80
CA TRP A 357 -12.92 3.64 23.91
C TRP A 357 -13.69 3.26 25.17
N THR A 358 -13.86 4.18 26.12
CA THR A 358 -14.71 3.93 27.29
C THR A 358 -15.93 4.82 27.24
N PHE A 359 -17.03 4.32 27.80
CA PHE A 359 -18.26 5.07 27.91
C PHE A 359 -18.83 4.96 29.33
N SER A 360 -19.32 6.08 29.84
CA SER A 360 -20.01 6.15 31.13
C SER A 360 -21.50 6.42 30.91
N GLY A 361 -22.35 5.82 31.75
CA GLY A 361 -23.81 6.01 31.67
C GLY A 361 -24.57 4.81 31.11
N GLY A 362 -24.10 3.58 31.32
CA GLY A 362 -24.88 2.36 31.06
C GLY A 362 -25.02 1.94 29.59
N ILE A 363 -24.38 2.65 28.66
CA ILE A 363 -24.33 2.24 27.25
C ILE A 363 -23.18 1.25 27.03
N THR A 364 -23.47 0.16 26.34
CA THR A 364 -22.47 -0.82 25.89
C THR A 364 -22.09 -0.58 24.44
N PHE A 365 -20.86 -0.15 24.21
CA PHE A 365 -20.27 -0.27 22.88
C PHE A 365 -19.79 -1.69 22.68
N ASN A 366 -20.22 -2.32 21.59
CA ASN A 366 -19.49 -3.45 21.06
C ASN A 366 -18.22 -2.89 20.43
N GLN A 367 -17.20 -2.58 21.25
CA GLN A 367 -15.84 -2.57 20.74
C GLN A 367 -15.67 -3.91 20.06
N ASN A 368 -15.46 -3.94 18.75
CA ASN A 368 -15.23 -5.20 18.06
C ASN A 368 -13.93 -5.78 18.63
N PRO A 369 -13.97 -6.79 19.54
CA PRO A 369 -12.80 -7.18 20.30
C PRO A 369 -11.76 -7.85 19.41
N ALA A 370 -12.16 -8.24 18.19
CA ALA A 370 -11.34 -8.93 17.21
C ALA A 370 -10.40 -8.01 16.42
N THR A 371 -10.50 -6.69 16.59
CA THR A 371 -9.70 -5.73 15.82
C THR A 371 -9.20 -4.60 16.71
N LEU A 372 -8.25 -4.95 17.56
CA LEU A 372 -7.32 -4.04 18.21
C LEU A 372 -6.76 -3.05 17.17
N GLY A 373 -6.82 -1.74 17.45
CA GLY A 373 -6.22 -0.70 16.60
C GLY A 373 -7.20 0.17 15.80
N TYR A 374 -8.52 -0.04 15.89
CA TYR A 374 -9.45 0.87 15.24
C TYR A 374 -9.75 2.14 16.05
N ARG A 375 -9.44 3.28 15.45
CA ARG A 375 -9.83 4.63 15.86
C ARG A 375 -11.33 4.94 15.80
N HIS A 376 -12.16 3.93 15.51
CA HIS A 376 -13.59 4.10 15.42
C HIS A 376 -14.28 3.07 16.30
N VAL A 377 -15.37 3.49 16.92
CA VAL A 377 -16.21 2.61 17.71
C VAL A 377 -17.60 2.61 17.12
N GLY A 378 -18.10 1.42 16.81
CA GLY A 378 -19.51 1.18 16.53
C GLY A 378 -20.17 0.56 17.76
N GLY A 379 -21.42 0.87 18.04
CA GLY A 379 -22.09 0.30 19.21
C GLY A 379 -23.60 0.42 19.17
N TYR A 380 -24.23 -0.33 20.07
CA TYR A 380 -25.64 -0.15 20.38
C TYR A 380 -25.78 0.88 21.48
N LEU A 381 -26.20 2.07 21.09
CA LEU A 381 -26.47 3.17 21.99
C LEU A 381 -27.88 3.01 22.55
N THR A 382 -28.03 2.30 23.67
CA THR A 382 -29.33 2.08 24.31
C THR A 382 -29.28 2.41 25.82
N PRO A 383 -30.37 2.98 26.37
CA PRO A 383 -31.61 3.40 25.70
C PRO A 383 -31.54 4.84 25.10
N PRO A 384 -32.37 5.13 24.08
CA PRO A 384 -32.86 6.47 23.72
C PRO A 384 -32.81 7.56 24.80
N GLY A 385 -32.31 8.76 24.48
CA GLY A 385 -32.36 9.93 25.38
C GLY A 385 -31.27 10.00 26.44
N PHE A 386 -30.38 8.99 26.51
CA PHE A 386 -29.27 9.01 27.46
C PHE A 386 -28.20 10.03 27.09
N LEU A 387 -27.69 10.71 28.11
CA LEU A 387 -26.46 11.49 28.06
C LEU A 387 -25.37 10.70 28.77
N GLY A 388 -24.26 10.46 28.10
CA GLY A 388 -23.10 9.84 28.71
C GLY A 388 -21.81 10.49 28.27
N MET A 389 -20.72 10.19 28.97
CA MET A 389 -19.39 10.61 28.53
C MET A 389 -18.69 9.47 27.83
N LEU A 390 -18.32 9.73 26.57
CA LEU A 390 -17.38 8.95 25.82
C LEU A 390 -15.98 9.44 26.13
N SER A 391 -15.03 8.53 26.27
CA SER A 391 -13.63 8.89 26.20
C SER A 391 -12.85 7.92 25.34
N VAL A 392 -11.82 8.45 24.70
CA VAL A 392 -10.92 7.73 23.82
C VAL A 392 -9.49 7.98 24.28
N ASN A 393 -8.75 6.89 24.40
CA ASN A 393 -7.32 6.91 24.67
C ASN A 393 -6.60 6.35 23.44
N ALA A 394 -5.76 7.15 22.80
CA ALA A 394 -4.84 6.71 21.76
C ALA A 394 -3.45 6.58 22.37
N SER A 395 -2.73 5.52 22.05
CA SER A 395 -1.61 5.14 22.91
C SER A 395 -0.60 4.25 22.20
N ASN A 396 0.62 4.32 22.69
CA ASN A 396 1.80 3.70 22.11
C ASN A 396 2.83 3.38 23.22
N ASP A 397 4.00 2.85 22.87
CA ASP A 397 5.02 2.46 23.87
C ASP A 397 5.63 3.66 24.60
N CYS A 398 5.51 4.87 24.06
CA CYS A 398 6.02 6.09 24.69
C CYS A 398 5.00 6.73 25.65
N GLY A 399 3.70 6.47 25.47
CA GLY A 399 2.67 7.04 26.33
C GLY A 399 1.28 7.01 25.71
N SER A 400 0.45 7.97 26.10
CA SER A 400 -0.95 8.02 25.68
C SER A 400 -1.46 9.46 25.56
N SER A 401 -2.44 9.65 24.69
CA SER A 401 -3.22 10.87 24.53
C SER A 401 -4.70 10.57 24.76
N TYR A 402 -5.35 11.40 25.55
CA TYR A 402 -6.71 11.18 26.02
C TYR A 402 -7.64 12.31 25.57
N TYR A 403 -8.86 11.97 25.18
CA TYR A 403 -9.93 12.93 24.89
C TYR A 403 -11.27 12.39 25.36
N TRP A 404 -12.14 13.30 25.78
CA TRP A 404 -13.49 12.98 26.26
C TRP A 404 -14.52 13.89 25.57
N GLN A 405 -15.71 13.33 25.37
CA GLN A 405 -16.82 14.02 24.71
C GLN A 405 -18.14 13.56 25.31
N SER A 406 -19.04 14.51 25.58
CA SER A 406 -20.43 14.16 25.88
C SER A 406 -21.13 13.64 24.62
N VAL A 407 -21.82 12.52 24.73
CA VAL A 407 -22.63 11.95 23.65
C VAL A 407 -24.06 11.82 24.14
N ARG A 408 -24.99 12.29 23.31
CA ARG A 408 -26.42 12.07 23.47
C ARG A 408 -26.91 11.17 22.34
N VAL A 409 -27.61 10.13 22.71
CA VAL A 409 -28.26 9.23 21.75
C VAL A 409 -29.64 9.79 21.44
N SER A 410 -29.89 10.19 20.20
CA SER A 410 -31.26 10.51 19.81
C SER A 410 -32.03 9.20 19.71
N GLY A 411 -33.12 9.13 20.45
CA GLY A 411 -33.97 7.96 20.49
C GLY A 411 -35.09 8.09 19.50
N GLY A 412 -35.31 7.08 18.65
CA GLY A 412 -36.39 7.05 17.67
C GLY A 412 -36.27 8.08 16.55
N SER A 413 -37.23 8.07 15.63
CA SER A 413 -37.25 8.92 14.45
C SER A 413 -38.59 9.63 14.31
N PHE A 414 -38.55 10.85 13.79
CA PHE A 414 -39.73 11.55 13.34
C PHE A 414 -39.52 12.10 11.94
N ARG A 415 -40.62 12.28 11.22
CA ARG A 415 -40.63 12.93 9.91
C ARG A 415 -41.04 14.38 10.07
N MET A 416 -40.45 15.23 9.25
CA MET A 416 -40.80 16.64 9.15
C MET A 416 -41.12 16.95 7.70
N SER A 417 -42.23 17.64 7.45
CA SER A 417 -42.62 18.08 6.10
C SER A 417 -43.50 19.34 6.18
N PRO A 418 -43.35 20.30 5.26
CA PRO A 418 -42.34 20.36 4.20
C PRO A 418 -40.93 20.69 4.73
N ASN A 419 -39.88 20.38 3.97
CA ASN A 419 -38.51 20.83 4.23
C ASN A 419 -37.83 21.07 2.86
N PRO A 420 -37.60 22.33 2.42
CA PRO A 420 -37.72 23.57 3.19
C PRO A 420 -39.15 23.91 3.63
N ALA A 421 -39.29 24.58 4.78
CA ALA A 421 -40.56 25.05 5.31
C ALA A 421 -40.66 26.58 5.22
N SER A 422 -41.84 27.10 4.85
CA SER A 422 -42.11 28.55 4.83
C SER A 422 -42.96 28.95 6.04
N ASN A 423 -44.20 28.47 6.13
CA ASN A 423 -45.12 28.93 7.17
C ASN A 423 -45.24 27.98 8.37
N GLU A 424 -45.42 26.68 8.07
CA GLU A 424 -45.63 25.64 9.06
C GLU A 424 -44.78 24.41 8.74
N LEU A 425 -44.41 23.69 9.78
CA LEU A 425 -43.71 22.42 9.70
C LEU A 425 -44.57 21.35 10.39
N THR A 426 -44.93 20.30 9.66
CA THR A 426 -45.63 19.14 10.22
C THR A 426 -44.61 18.15 10.74
N ILE A 427 -44.68 17.84 12.02
CA ILE A 427 -43.91 16.78 12.69
C ILE A 427 -44.81 15.55 12.78
N THR A 428 -44.30 14.41 12.34
CA THR A 428 -44.97 13.11 12.48
C THR A 428 -44.02 12.17 13.22
N MET A 429 -44.38 11.84 14.46
CA MET A 429 -43.67 10.86 15.27
C MET A 429 -43.87 9.50 14.64
N GLU A 430 -42.78 8.81 14.29
CA GLU A 430 -42.91 7.42 13.83
C GLU A 430 -43.24 6.59 15.06
N GLU A 431 -44.32 5.81 14.98
CA GLU A 431 -44.59 4.80 16.01
C GLU A 431 -43.37 3.87 16.04
N GLU A 432 -42.75 3.73 17.21
CA GLU A 432 -41.77 2.66 17.41
C GLU A 432 -42.50 1.37 17.10
N SER A 433 -42.25 0.82 15.90
CA SER A 433 -42.78 -0.48 15.52
C SER A 433 -42.36 -1.42 16.63
N PRO A 434 -43.30 -2.08 17.35
CA PRO A 434 -42.96 -2.94 18.45
C PRO A 434 -41.93 -3.91 17.92
N ALA A 435 -40.70 -3.80 18.42
CA ALA A 435 -39.57 -4.55 17.92
C ALA A 435 -40.03 -5.99 17.76
N ALA A 436 -39.85 -6.56 16.56
CA ALA A 436 -40.23 -7.93 16.28
C ALA A 436 -39.38 -8.86 17.16
N THR A 437 -39.80 -9.02 18.42
CA THR A 437 -39.32 -10.05 19.32
C THR A 437 -39.68 -11.35 18.64
N LYS A 438 -38.68 -11.99 18.04
CA LYS A 438 -38.86 -13.26 17.34
C LYS A 438 -39.66 -14.22 18.23
N GLN A 439 -40.82 -14.60 17.70
CA GLN A 439 -41.63 -15.77 17.99
C GLN A 439 -41.17 -16.62 19.20
N THR A 440 -41.96 -16.58 20.26
CA THR A 440 -42.40 -17.83 20.87
C THR A 440 -43.92 -17.85 20.77
N THR A 441 -44.42 -18.84 20.04
CA THR A 441 -45.84 -19.08 19.75
C THR A 441 -46.63 -19.22 21.05
N ALA A 442 -47.36 -18.17 21.43
CA ALA A 442 -48.51 -18.27 22.30
C ALA A 442 -49.55 -17.23 21.86
N LYS A 443 -50.75 -17.72 21.50
CA LYS A 443 -51.93 -16.90 21.21
C LYS A 443 -52.19 -15.94 22.37
N THR A 444 -52.14 -14.63 22.16
CA THR A 444 -52.91 -13.69 23.00
C THR A 444 -53.09 -12.31 22.40
N LYS A 445 -54.34 -11.86 22.54
CA LYS A 445 -54.90 -10.50 22.70
C LYS A 445 -54.62 -9.42 21.65
N PRO A 446 -55.68 -8.70 21.19
CA PRO A 446 -55.53 -7.53 20.35
C PRO A 446 -54.69 -6.46 21.07
N VAL A 447 -53.70 -5.96 20.34
CA VAL A 447 -52.77 -4.90 20.76
C VAL A 447 -53.58 -3.66 21.16
N ALA A 448 -53.37 -3.20 22.40
CA ALA A 448 -54.00 -1.99 22.91
C ALA A 448 -53.62 -0.79 22.03
N LYS A 449 -54.65 -0.06 21.58
CA LYS A 449 -54.57 1.16 20.79
C LYS A 449 -53.59 2.14 21.46
N VAL A 450 -52.59 2.61 20.71
CA VAL A 450 -51.58 3.58 21.16
C VAL A 450 -52.29 4.78 21.80
N ASN A 451 -51.91 5.08 23.06
CA ASN A 451 -52.46 6.19 23.83
C ASN A 451 -52.17 7.52 23.09
N THR A 452 -53.21 8.16 22.55
CA THR A 452 -53.17 9.48 21.90
C THR A 452 -52.82 10.64 22.82
N ALA A 453 -52.36 10.38 24.05
CA ALA A 453 -52.16 11.37 25.10
C ALA A 453 -50.69 11.78 25.34
N ILE A 454 -49.72 11.26 24.59
CA ILE A 454 -48.32 11.69 24.73
C ILE A 454 -48.22 13.16 24.31
N THR A 455 -47.69 13.98 25.23
CA THR A 455 -47.42 15.39 25.01
C THR A 455 -45.91 15.57 24.89
N TYR A 456 -45.51 16.27 23.84
CA TYR A 456 -44.13 16.54 23.50
C TYR A 456 -43.77 18.01 23.79
N ASP A 457 -42.62 18.20 24.43
CA ASP A 457 -41.89 19.45 24.49
C ASP A 457 -41.03 19.60 23.24
N ILE A 458 -41.24 20.68 22.48
CA ILE A 458 -40.55 20.93 21.22
C ILE A 458 -39.71 22.18 21.37
N ARG A 459 -38.43 22.10 21.01
CA ARG A 459 -37.45 23.20 21.05
C ARG A 459 -36.83 23.37 19.67
N ILE A 460 -36.79 24.61 19.18
CA ILE A 460 -36.13 24.97 17.92
C ILE A 460 -34.92 25.81 18.26
N THR A 461 -33.73 25.42 17.79
CA THR A 461 -32.49 26.19 17.94
C THR A 461 -31.88 26.50 16.59
N ASP A 462 -31.20 27.63 16.46
CA ASP A 462 -30.35 27.88 15.30
C ASP A 462 -29.06 27.02 15.34
N VAL A 463 -28.25 27.10 14.28
CA VAL A 463 -26.96 26.38 14.19
C VAL A 463 -25.92 26.82 15.21
N SER A 464 -26.13 27.95 15.90
CA SER A 464 -25.27 28.43 17.00
C SER A 464 -25.77 27.97 18.37
N GLY A 465 -26.86 27.19 18.43
CA GLY A 465 -27.47 26.69 19.66
C GLY A 465 -28.40 27.68 20.36
N VAL A 466 -28.71 28.83 19.76
CA VAL A 466 -29.63 29.81 20.35
C VAL A 466 -31.07 29.32 20.19
N ILE A 467 -31.85 29.32 21.27
CA ILE A 467 -33.25 28.90 21.26
C ILE A 467 -34.09 29.95 20.52
N CYS A 468 -34.71 29.55 19.41
CA CYS A 468 -35.58 30.39 18.59
C CYS A 468 -37.07 30.16 18.88
N GLY A 469 -37.44 29.04 19.50
CA GLY A 469 -38.82 28.75 19.88
C GLY A 469 -38.97 27.53 20.76
N THR A 470 -40.00 27.53 21.61
CA THR A 470 -40.39 26.39 22.46
C THR A 470 -41.90 26.25 22.48
N LEU A 471 -42.42 25.04 22.36
CA LEU A 471 -43.87 24.78 22.31
C LEU A 471 -44.21 23.36 22.76
N LYS A 472 -45.44 23.15 23.23
CA LYS A 472 -45.99 21.83 23.60
C LYS A 472 -47.02 21.37 22.57
N ARG A 473 -47.00 20.09 22.18
CA ARG A 473 -47.99 19.47 21.28
C ARG A 473 -48.30 18.05 21.74
N SER A 474 -49.51 17.58 21.47
CA SER A 474 -49.91 16.21 21.79
C SER A 474 -50.31 15.47 20.51
N GLY A 475 -50.20 14.14 20.54
CA GLY A 475 -50.53 13.26 19.42
C GLY A 475 -49.33 12.90 18.55
N THR A 476 -49.54 11.99 17.58
CA THR A 476 -48.48 11.46 16.72
C THR A 476 -48.17 12.34 15.52
N LYS A 477 -49.01 13.35 15.23
CA LYS A 477 -48.83 14.29 14.13
C LYS A 477 -49.31 15.68 14.54
N PHE A 478 -48.47 16.69 14.41
CA PHE A 478 -48.79 18.06 14.79
C PHE A 478 -47.99 19.09 13.95
N SER A 479 -48.57 20.28 13.78
CA SER A 479 -47.92 21.40 13.09
C SER A 479 -47.30 22.39 14.07
N ILE A 480 -46.13 22.93 13.71
CA ILE A 480 -45.44 24.00 14.42
C ILE A 480 -45.26 25.21 13.48
N PRO A 481 -45.52 26.44 13.94
CA PRO A 481 -45.34 27.63 13.12
C PRO A 481 -43.84 27.98 13.00
N VAL A 482 -43.36 28.17 11.78
CA VAL A 482 -41.97 28.58 11.49
C VAL A 482 -41.87 29.94 10.79
N ARG A 483 -43.02 30.58 10.49
CA ARG A 483 -43.11 31.92 9.84
C ARG A 483 -42.33 33.05 10.54
N GLN A 484 -42.01 32.89 11.83
CA GLN A 484 -41.29 33.90 12.62
C GLN A 484 -39.77 33.68 12.61
N LEU A 485 -39.31 32.50 12.15
CA LEU A 485 -37.89 32.20 12.00
C LEU A 485 -37.36 32.92 10.78
N LYS A 486 -36.08 33.28 10.76
CA LYS A 486 -35.45 33.86 9.56
C LYS A 486 -35.14 32.73 8.58
N ASN A 487 -34.85 33.08 7.31
CA ASN A 487 -34.33 32.09 6.36
C ASN A 487 -33.01 31.52 6.90
N GLY A 488 -32.87 30.19 6.97
CA GLY A 488 -31.70 29.55 7.56
C GLY A 488 -31.90 28.07 7.93
N MET A 489 -30.85 27.46 8.49
CA MET A 489 -30.90 26.11 9.05
C MET A 489 -31.18 26.13 10.55
N TYR A 490 -32.01 25.21 11.02
CA TYR A 490 -32.40 25.06 12.41
C TYR A 490 -32.38 23.58 12.83
N ILE A 491 -32.22 23.34 14.13
CA ILE A 491 -32.35 22.03 14.76
C ILE A 491 -33.67 22.01 15.53
N VAL A 492 -34.52 21.03 15.24
CA VAL A 492 -35.77 20.77 15.96
C VAL A 492 -35.54 19.60 16.89
N GLU A 493 -35.70 19.84 18.18
CA GLU A 493 -35.74 18.81 19.21
C GLU A 493 -37.19 18.59 19.65
N VAL A 494 -37.61 17.33 19.75
CA VAL A 494 -38.91 16.90 20.27
C VAL A 494 -38.62 16.00 21.47
N SER A 495 -39.32 16.15 22.58
CA SER A 495 -39.13 15.30 23.76
C SER A 495 -40.44 14.93 24.42
N ASP A 496 -40.63 13.66 24.75
CA ASP A 496 -41.78 13.19 25.54
C ASP A 496 -41.51 13.21 27.07
N GLY A 497 -40.42 13.88 27.49
CA GLY A 497 -39.93 13.89 28.86
C GLY A 497 -39.04 12.70 29.23
N LYS A 498 -38.94 11.68 28.38
CA LYS A 498 -38.07 10.51 28.56
C LYS A 498 -37.01 10.41 27.46
N THR A 499 -37.46 10.56 26.22
CA THR A 499 -36.68 10.48 25.00
C THR A 499 -36.58 11.87 24.38
N VAL A 500 -35.46 12.13 23.71
CA VAL A 500 -35.28 13.33 22.87
C VAL A 500 -35.00 12.87 21.44
N TYR A 501 -35.79 13.39 20.52
CA TYR A 501 -35.69 13.21 19.09
C TYR A 501 -35.16 14.50 18.48
N THR A 502 -34.23 14.44 17.52
CA THR A 502 -33.64 15.65 16.91
C THR A 502 -33.59 15.54 15.39
N LYS A 503 -33.88 16.62 14.67
CA LYS A 503 -33.76 16.65 13.19
C LYS A 503 -33.58 18.08 12.67
N SER A 504 -32.82 18.25 11.59
CA SER A 504 -32.58 19.58 10.99
C SER A 504 -33.67 19.98 9.99
N ILE A 505 -34.00 21.27 9.94
CA ILE A 505 -34.87 21.89 8.93
C ILE A 505 -34.17 23.07 8.24
N VAL A 506 -34.60 23.35 7.01
CA VAL A 506 -34.33 24.60 6.31
C VAL A 506 -35.62 25.42 6.31
N VAL A 507 -35.55 26.67 6.78
CA VAL A 507 -36.64 27.65 6.65
C VAL A 507 -36.35 28.57 5.47
N ALA A 508 -37.32 28.71 4.57
CA ALA A 508 -37.25 29.55 3.38
C ALA A 508 -38.63 30.16 3.07
N HIS A 509 -38.79 31.46 3.37
CA HIS A 509 -40.00 32.25 3.12
C HIS A 509 -40.12 32.76 1.70
#